data_AF-A0A2I0NV49-F1
#
_entry.id   AF-A0A2I0NV49-F1
#
_cell.length_a   1.000
_cell.length_b   1.000
_cell.length_c   1.000
_cell.angle_alpha   90.00
_cell.angle_beta   90.00
_cell.angle_gamma   90.00
#
_symmetry.space_group_name_H-M   'P 1'
#
loop_
_entity.id
_entity.type
_entity.pdbx_description
1 polymer ?
#
loop_
_entity_poly.entity_id
_entity_poly.type
_entity_poly.pdbx_seq_one_letter_code
_entity_poly.pdbx_strand_id
1 'polypeptide(L)'
;MDDSILIVDDSPYIVDGLVALLKRKGFKPIAAHGGDEAISLLTVNKPDLILLDIMMEPMDGWETLEKIKANPDTHNLPVLMFSAKKISPEEANEHSLNIEDFVSKPVNPAQLLDAIKRIFERRSNVKLEASVAKDAGLDAAIIGEYSALRKSIDVDKNILAVLKNSSGMHIPGRVIPEDDMQSINKLEEKIKVDEIRLKAINEAFSKGG
;
A
#
# COMPACT_ATOMS: atom_id res chain seq x y z
N MET A 1 3.97 9.90 -18.75
CA MET A 1 3.28 9.89 -17.46
C MET A 1 3.55 11.24 -16.84
N ASP A 2 2.54 11.85 -16.24
CA ASP A 2 2.69 13.13 -15.54
C ASP A 2 2.52 12.96 -14.02
N ASP A 3 2.42 11.70 -13.57
CA ASP A 3 2.16 11.33 -12.18
C ASP A 3 3.32 11.76 -11.28
N SER A 4 2.94 12.43 -10.22
CA SER A 4 3.83 12.96 -9.19
C SER A 4 3.94 11.98 -8.04
N ILE A 5 5.17 11.80 -7.55
CA ILE A 5 5.46 10.82 -6.51
C ILE A 5 6.26 11.49 -5.41
N LEU A 6 5.68 11.57 -4.21
CA LEU A 6 6.40 12.03 -3.02
C LEU A 6 7.25 10.89 -2.47
N ILE A 7 8.54 11.11 -2.34
CA ILE A 7 9.50 10.19 -1.73
C ILE A 7 9.81 10.73 -0.34
N VAL A 8 9.63 9.90 0.68
CA VAL A 8 9.87 10.25 2.09
C VAL A 8 10.84 9.25 2.69
N ASP A 9 12.06 9.69 2.94
CA ASP A 9 13.13 8.88 3.52
C ASP A 9 14.17 9.84 4.13
N ASP A 10 14.63 9.59 5.35
CA ASP A 10 15.61 10.46 6.04
C ASP A 10 17.04 10.29 5.51
N SER A 11 17.29 9.29 4.66
CA SER A 11 18.57 9.07 3.97
C SER A 11 18.62 9.81 2.63
N PRO A 12 19.44 10.88 2.48
CA PRO A 12 19.55 11.60 1.22
C PRO A 12 20.01 10.70 0.06
N TYR A 13 20.83 9.69 0.34
CA TYR A 13 21.29 8.74 -0.67
C TYR A 13 20.14 7.91 -1.27
N ILE A 14 19.19 7.49 -0.44
CA ILE A 14 18.02 6.74 -0.92
C ILE A 14 17.11 7.67 -1.71
N VAL A 15 16.84 8.87 -1.18
CA VAL A 15 16.02 9.88 -1.86
C VAL A 15 16.59 10.21 -3.24
N ASP A 16 17.87 10.53 -3.35
CA ASP A 16 18.53 10.88 -4.61
C ASP A 16 18.48 9.72 -5.63
N GLY A 17 18.72 8.49 -5.16
CA GLY A 17 18.63 7.28 -5.98
C GLY A 17 17.22 7.07 -6.56
N LEU A 18 16.20 7.24 -5.72
CA LEU A 18 14.79 7.13 -6.11
C LEU A 18 14.37 8.28 -7.05
N VAL A 19 14.76 9.52 -6.76
CA VAL A 19 14.52 10.68 -7.63
C VAL A 19 15.09 10.43 -9.02
N ALA A 20 16.34 9.97 -9.11
CA ALA A 20 16.98 9.67 -10.37
C ALA A 20 16.28 8.52 -11.12
N LEU A 21 15.89 7.46 -10.40
CA LEU A 21 15.16 6.32 -10.96
C LEU A 21 13.81 6.74 -11.54
N LEU A 22 13.00 7.46 -10.76
CA LEU A 22 11.64 7.85 -11.11
C LEU A 22 11.63 8.88 -12.25
N LYS A 23 12.54 9.86 -12.25
CA LYS A 23 12.72 10.78 -13.39
C LYS A 23 13.02 10.04 -14.69
N ARG A 24 13.94 9.06 -14.67
CA ARG A 24 14.26 8.25 -15.86
C ARG A 24 13.07 7.44 -16.38
N LYS A 25 12.08 7.16 -15.54
CA LYS A 25 10.85 6.44 -15.90
C LYS A 25 9.69 7.38 -16.23
N GLY A 26 9.93 8.70 -16.25
CA GLY A 26 8.95 9.70 -16.65
C GLY A 26 7.97 10.09 -15.54
N PHE A 27 8.28 9.81 -14.27
CA PHE A 27 7.52 10.33 -13.14
C PHE A 27 8.06 11.71 -12.69
N LYS A 28 7.26 12.44 -11.92
CA LYS A 28 7.65 13.71 -11.29
C LYS A 28 7.92 13.50 -9.79
N PRO A 29 9.14 13.15 -9.38
CA PRO A 29 9.41 12.94 -7.97
C PRO A 29 9.46 14.27 -7.20
N ILE A 30 8.92 14.25 -6.00
CA ILE A 30 9.03 15.27 -4.96
C ILE A 30 9.81 14.63 -3.82
N ALA A 31 10.83 15.30 -3.30
CA ALA A 31 11.66 14.77 -2.23
C ALA A 31 11.23 15.35 -0.88
N ALA A 32 11.20 14.50 0.14
CA ALA A 32 11.10 14.86 1.55
C ALA A 32 12.10 14.01 2.34
N HIS A 33 12.82 14.63 3.27
CA HIS A 33 13.88 14.02 4.06
C HIS A 33 13.42 13.64 5.48
N GLY A 34 12.13 13.33 5.64
CA GLY A 34 11.53 12.93 6.90
C GLY A 34 10.04 13.23 6.99
N GLY A 35 9.40 12.75 8.07
CA GLY A 35 7.96 12.88 8.28
C GLY A 35 7.45 14.33 8.31
N ASP A 36 8.09 15.21 9.07
CA ASP A 36 7.67 16.61 9.19
C ASP A 36 7.71 17.37 7.86
N GLU A 37 8.76 17.15 7.07
CA GLU A 37 8.88 17.74 5.74
C GLU A 37 7.82 17.18 4.79
N ALA A 38 7.55 15.87 4.83
CA ALA A 38 6.50 15.27 4.02
C ALA A 38 5.13 15.86 4.34
N ILE A 39 4.76 15.97 5.62
CA ILE A 39 3.49 16.60 6.04
C ILE A 39 3.40 18.05 5.57
N SER A 40 4.49 18.81 5.68
CA SER A 40 4.56 20.19 5.21
C SER A 40 4.36 20.28 3.70
N LEU A 41 5.03 19.43 2.91
CA LEU A 41 4.92 19.39 1.45
C LEU A 41 3.52 18.99 0.98
N LEU A 42 2.81 18.12 1.72
CA LEU A 42 1.44 17.71 1.40
C LEU A 42 0.40 18.83 1.56
N THR A 43 0.74 19.94 2.22
CA THR A 43 -0.15 21.11 2.31
C THR A 43 -0.26 21.87 0.98
N VAL A 44 0.76 21.78 0.13
CA VAL A 44 0.85 22.51 -1.14
C VAL A 44 0.99 21.60 -2.36
N ASN A 45 1.29 20.31 -2.16
CA ASN A 45 1.36 19.30 -3.21
C ASN A 45 0.32 18.21 -2.97
N LYS A 46 -0.29 17.71 -4.06
CA LYS A 46 -1.17 16.54 -4.03
C LYS A 46 -0.56 15.43 -4.89
N PRO A 47 0.44 14.69 -4.36
CA PRO A 47 1.11 13.65 -5.11
C PRO A 47 0.15 12.51 -5.45
N ASP A 48 0.39 11.87 -6.59
CA ASP A 48 -0.41 10.72 -7.03
C ASP A 48 0.00 9.42 -6.30
N LEU A 49 1.18 9.40 -5.66
CA LEU A 49 1.68 8.35 -4.78
C LEU A 49 2.68 8.88 -3.75
N ILE A 50 2.65 8.34 -2.54
CA ILE A 50 3.67 8.57 -1.51
C ILE A 50 4.47 7.26 -1.34
N LEU A 51 5.79 7.30 -1.49
CA LEU A 51 6.70 6.26 -1.03
C LEU A 51 7.23 6.66 0.33
N LEU A 52 6.96 5.84 1.34
CA LEU A 52 7.24 6.17 2.74
C LEU A 52 8.15 5.12 3.36
N ASP A 53 9.33 5.53 3.83
CA ASP A 53 10.16 4.71 4.70
C ASP A 53 9.58 4.67 6.13
N ILE A 54 9.85 3.59 6.87
CA ILE A 54 9.43 3.46 8.28
C ILE A 54 10.53 3.93 9.22
N MET A 55 11.80 3.66 8.91
CA MET A 55 12.92 3.88 9.82
C MET A 55 13.45 5.30 9.65
N MET A 56 12.67 6.27 10.13
CA MET A 56 13.02 7.68 10.09
C MET A 56 12.99 8.28 11.50
N GLU A 57 13.79 9.31 11.73
CA GLU A 57 13.77 10.14 12.93
C GLU A 57 13.62 11.63 12.59
N PRO A 58 13.06 12.47 13.49
CA PRO A 58 12.48 12.11 14.79
C PRO A 58 11.09 11.47 14.71
N MET A 59 10.41 11.57 13.56
CA MET A 59 9.09 10.99 13.31
C MET A 59 9.23 9.79 12.38
N ASP A 60 8.74 8.64 12.83
CA ASP A 60 8.81 7.40 12.05
C ASP A 60 7.74 7.35 10.95
N GLY A 61 7.82 6.36 10.06
CA GLY A 61 6.88 6.24 8.95
C GLY A 61 5.46 5.81 9.36
N TRP A 62 5.28 5.15 10.50
CA TRP A 62 3.95 4.80 10.99
C TRP A 62 3.25 6.05 11.54
N GLU A 63 3.93 6.83 12.37
CA GLU A 63 3.44 8.13 12.85
C GLU A 63 3.15 9.09 11.68
N THR A 64 4.02 9.08 10.67
CA THR A 64 3.82 9.87 9.45
C THR A 64 2.56 9.41 8.69
N LEU A 65 2.38 8.10 8.52
CA LEU A 65 1.19 7.53 7.87
C LEU A 65 -0.09 7.92 8.62
N GLU A 66 -0.10 7.80 9.95
CA GLU A 66 -1.25 8.18 10.78
C GLU A 66 -1.64 9.65 10.58
N LYS A 67 -0.66 10.56 10.58
CA LYS A 67 -0.92 11.99 10.32
C LYS A 67 -1.47 12.24 8.91
N ILE A 68 -0.95 11.54 7.90
CA ILE A 68 -1.47 11.61 6.53
C ILE A 68 -2.93 11.13 6.48
N LYS A 69 -3.26 10.05 7.20
CA LYS A 69 -4.62 9.46 7.20
C LYS A 69 -5.62 10.19 8.08
N ALA A 70 -5.17 10.88 9.13
CA ALA A 70 -6.02 11.68 9.99
C ALA A 70 -6.47 13.00 9.33
N ASN A 71 -5.72 13.51 8.35
CA ASN A 71 -6.02 14.79 7.70
C ASN A 71 -7.01 14.61 6.51
N PRO A 72 -8.17 15.31 6.52
CA PRO A 72 -9.18 15.25 5.44
C PRO A 72 -8.66 15.57 4.03
N ASP A 73 -7.62 16.38 3.89
CA ASP A 73 -7.07 16.75 2.59
C ASP A 73 -6.11 15.68 2.02
N THR A 74 -5.55 14.83 2.88
CA THR A 74 -4.51 13.86 2.52
C THR A 74 -4.91 12.40 2.75
N HIS A 75 -6.01 12.11 3.45
CA HIS A 75 -6.35 10.73 3.85
C HIS A 75 -6.52 9.76 2.68
N ASN A 76 -6.99 10.27 1.53
CA ASN A 76 -7.20 9.49 0.30
C ASN A 76 -5.92 9.28 -0.53
N LEU A 77 -4.81 9.91 -0.15
CA LEU A 77 -3.55 9.78 -0.86
C LEU A 77 -3.01 8.35 -0.68
N PRO A 78 -2.64 7.68 -1.78
CA PRO A 78 -2.08 6.34 -1.72
C PRO A 78 -0.67 6.36 -1.12
N VAL A 79 -0.40 5.43 -0.20
CA VAL A 79 0.90 5.28 0.46
C VAL A 79 1.45 3.88 0.18
N LEU A 80 2.64 3.83 -0.43
CA LEU A 80 3.45 2.64 -0.60
C LEU A 80 4.53 2.64 0.47
N MET A 81 4.49 1.68 1.39
CA MET A 81 5.55 1.52 2.36
C MET A 81 6.78 0.94 1.67
N PHE A 82 7.93 1.59 1.84
CA PHE A 82 9.19 1.18 1.24
C PHE A 82 10.31 1.22 2.27
N SER A 83 10.53 0.12 2.98
CA SER A 83 11.44 0.10 4.13
C SER A 83 12.28 -1.16 4.29
N ALA A 84 13.43 -1.03 4.96
CA ALA A 84 14.25 -2.16 5.38
C ALA A 84 13.77 -2.76 6.72
N LYS A 85 12.85 -2.10 7.43
CA LYS A 85 12.24 -2.62 8.65
C LYS A 85 11.52 -3.93 8.34
N LYS A 86 11.78 -4.97 9.13
CA LYS A 86 10.91 -6.14 9.19
C LYS A 86 9.64 -5.71 9.91
N ILE A 87 8.53 -5.71 9.20
CA ILE A 87 7.22 -5.47 9.82
C ILE A 87 6.83 -6.66 10.67
N SER A 88 6.27 -6.41 11.85
CA SER A 88 5.65 -7.46 12.63
C SER A 88 4.29 -7.85 12.03
N PRO A 89 3.83 -9.09 12.25
CA PRO A 89 2.46 -9.49 11.90
C PRO A 89 1.38 -8.61 12.55
N GLU A 90 1.65 -8.02 13.71
CA GLU A 90 0.73 -7.09 14.39
C GLU A 90 0.63 -5.76 13.64
N GLU A 91 1.77 -5.13 13.31
CA GLU A 91 1.82 -3.89 12.51
C GLU A 91 1.16 -4.08 11.14
N ALA A 92 1.36 -5.24 10.52
CA ALA A 92 0.72 -5.62 9.28
C ALA A 92 -0.81 -5.63 9.40
N ASN A 93 -1.35 -6.25 10.46
CA ASN A 93 -2.78 -6.31 10.70
C ASN A 93 -3.37 -4.92 10.98
N GLU A 94 -2.66 -4.07 11.72
CA GLU A 94 -3.11 -2.74 12.12
C GLU A 94 -3.13 -1.74 10.94
N HIS A 95 -2.11 -1.76 10.08
CA HIS A 95 -1.92 -0.72 9.08
C HIS A 95 -2.26 -1.12 7.63
N SER A 96 -2.52 -2.40 7.35
CA SER A 96 -2.80 -2.92 5.99
C SER A 96 -3.88 -2.12 5.23
N LEU A 97 -4.94 -1.68 5.92
CA LEU A 97 -6.04 -0.92 5.32
C LEU A 97 -5.63 0.50 4.88
N ASN A 98 -4.59 1.06 5.50
CA ASN A 98 -4.14 2.42 5.27
C ASN A 98 -3.09 2.54 4.17
N ILE A 99 -2.52 1.42 3.72
CA ILE A 99 -1.46 1.40 2.70
C ILE A 99 -1.99 0.82 1.38
N GLU A 100 -1.27 1.09 0.28
CA GLU A 100 -1.56 0.51 -1.03
C GLU A 100 -0.69 -0.70 -1.36
N ASP A 101 0.46 -0.81 -0.70
CA ASP A 101 1.37 -1.94 -0.78
C ASP A 101 2.53 -1.80 0.21
N PHE A 102 3.31 -2.87 0.36
CA PHE A 102 4.57 -2.90 1.10
C PHE A 102 5.69 -3.49 0.26
N VAL A 103 6.84 -2.80 0.21
CA VAL A 103 8.04 -3.27 -0.48
C VAL A 103 9.24 -3.22 0.47
N SER A 104 9.84 -4.38 0.74
CA SER A 104 11.02 -4.49 1.61
C SER A 104 12.29 -4.09 0.86
N LYS A 105 13.15 -3.29 1.49
CA LYS A 105 14.55 -3.08 1.08
C LYS A 105 15.42 -4.27 1.56
N PRO A 106 16.49 -4.66 0.83
CA PRO A 106 16.85 -4.18 -0.50
C PRO A 106 15.92 -4.78 -1.58
N VAL A 107 15.58 -3.97 -2.58
CA VAL A 107 14.72 -4.39 -3.69
C VAL A 107 15.40 -4.07 -5.02
N ASN A 108 15.14 -4.87 -6.05
CA ASN A 108 15.52 -4.50 -7.42
C ASN A 108 14.65 -3.30 -7.88
N PRO A 109 15.23 -2.25 -8.50
CA PRO A 109 14.48 -1.15 -9.09
C PRO A 109 13.29 -1.57 -9.96
N ALA A 110 13.39 -2.69 -10.68
CA ALA A 110 12.28 -3.22 -11.47
C ALA A 110 11.07 -3.61 -10.60
N GLN A 111 11.29 -4.31 -9.49
CA GLN A 111 10.23 -4.73 -8.57
C GLN A 111 9.52 -3.53 -7.92
N LEU A 112 10.28 -2.48 -7.55
CA LEU A 112 9.69 -1.24 -7.04
C LEU A 112 8.81 -0.57 -8.10
N LEU A 113 9.30 -0.47 -9.33
CA LEU A 113 8.53 0.12 -10.43
C LEU A 113 7.27 -0.69 -10.77
N ASP A 114 7.34 -2.02 -10.68
CA ASP A 114 6.19 -2.89 -10.91
C ASP A 114 5.14 -2.73 -9.80
N ALA A 115 5.57 -2.57 -8.54
CA ALA A 115 4.66 -2.24 -7.44
C ALA A 115 3.98 -0.88 -7.65
N ILE A 116 4.75 0.16 -8.02
CA ILE A 116 4.21 1.50 -8.33
C ILE A 116 3.17 1.42 -9.46
N LYS A 117 3.50 0.75 -10.57
CA LYS A 117 2.57 0.59 -11.71
C LYS A 117 1.30 -0.15 -11.30
N ARG A 118 1.42 -1.25 -10.56
CA ARG A 118 0.27 -2.01 -10.06
C ARG A 118 -0.69 -1.13 -9.26
N ILE A 119 -0.17 -0.24 -8.41
CA ILE A 119 -0.99 0.71 -7.65
C ILE A 119 -1.73 1.67 -8.59
N PHE A 120 -1.03 2.27 -9.56
CA PHE A 120 -1.65 3.18 -10.53
C PHE A 120 -2.71 2.49 -11.41
N GLU A 121 -2.43 1.27 -11.89
CA GLU A 121 -3.37 0.45 -12.65
C GLU A 121 -4.61 0.11 -11.82
N ARG A 122 -4.42 -0.38 -10.58
CA ARG A 122 -5.52 -0.68 -9.66
C ARG A 122 -6.42 0.53 -9.44
N ARG A 123 -5.83 1.70 -9.15
CA ARG A 123 -6.59 2.94 -8.93
C ARG A 123 -7.31 3.41 -10.20
N SER A 124 -6.70 3.24 -11.36
CA SER A 124 -7.33 3.55 -12.64
C SER A 124 -8.51 2.63 -12.93
N ASN A 125 -8.35 1.32 -12.69
CA ASN A 125 -9.40 0.33 -12.85
C ASN A 125 -10.57 0.58 -11.90
N VAL A 126 -10.30 0.86 -10.62
CA VAL A 126 -11.34 1.20 -9.64
C VAL A 126 -12.13 2.43 -10.06
N LYS A 127 -11.46 3.48 -10.56
CA LYS A 127 -12.15 4.68 -11.08
C LYS A 127 -13.03 4.35 -12.29
N LEU A 128 -12.52 3.52 -13.21
CA LEU A 128 -13.26 3.12 -14.41
C LEU A 128 -14.47 2.25 -14.06
N GLU A 129 -14.28 1.22 -13.24
CA GLU A 129 -15.33 0.32 -12.74
C GLU A 129 -16.41 1.11 -12.00
N ALA A 130 -16.03 2.08 -11.17
CA ALA A 130 -16.98 2.96 -10.49
C ALA A 130 -17.79 3.83 -11.45
N SER A 131 -17.18 4.36 -12.51
CA SER A 131 -17.89 5.11 -13.55
C SER A 131 -18.88 4.22 -14.31
N VAL A 132 -18.42 3.05 -14.78
CA VAL A 132 -19.25 2.10 -15.54
C VAL A 132 -20.44 1.62 -14.71
N ALA A 133 -20.20 1.27 -13.45
CA ALA A 133 -21.25 0.75 -12.58
C ALA A 133 -22.25 1.85 -12.17
N LYS A 134 -21.80 3.10 -12.02
CA LYS A 134 -22.70 4.25 -11.87
C LYS A 134 -23.59 4.44 -13.10
N ASP A 135 -23.02 4.35 -14.30
CA ASP A 135 -23.77 4.50 -15.56
C ASP A 135 -24.76 3.34 -15.79
N ALA A 136 -24.44 2.15 -15.30
CA ALA A 136 -25.31 0.97 -15.30
C ALA A 136 -26.34 0.95 -14.15
N GLY A 137 -26.39 1.99 -13.31
CA GLY A 137 -27.38 2.12 -12.23
C GLY A 137 -27.15 1.20 -11.03
N LEU A 138 -25.95 0.64 -10.87
CA LEU A 138 -25.60 -0.17 -9.70
C LEU A 138 -25.46 0.70 -8.45
N ASP A 139 -25.70 0.06 -7.31
CA ASP A 139 -25.58 0.68 -6.00
C ASP A 139 -24.11 1.09 -5.71
N ALA A 140 -23.91 2.38 -5.45
CA ALA A 140 -22.60 2.97 -5.17
C ALA A 140 -21.90 2.32 -3.96
N ALA A 141 -22.64 1.83 -2.97
CA ALA A 141 -22.08 1.14 -1.81
C ALA A 141 -21.52 -0.24 -2.20
N ILE A 142 -22.19 -0.99 -3.07
CA ILE A 142 -21.71 -2.30 -3.55
C ILE A 142 -20.42 -2.13 -4.38
N ILE A 143 -20.38 -1.10 -5.23
CA ILE A 143 -19.20 -0.74 -6.02
C ILE A 143 -18.03 -0.36 -5.10
N GLY A 144 -18.28 0.50 -4.11
CA GLY A 144 -17.27 0.90 -3.13
C GLY A 144 -16.72 -0.28 -2.34
N GLU A 145 -17.60 -1.18 -1.91
CA GLU A 145 -17.22 -2.42 -1.21
C GLU A 145 -16.37 -3.33 -2.10
N TYR A 146 -16.77 -3.54 -3.37
CA TYR A 146 -16.00 -4.33 -4.34
C TYR A 146 -14.57 -3.82 -4.49
N SER A 147 -14.42 -2.51 -4.72
CA SER A 147 -13.11 -1.88 -4.90
C SER A 147 -12.25 -1.96 -3.63
N ALA A 148 -12.86 -1.77 -2.45
CA ALA A 148 -12.18 -1.86 -1.17
C ALA A 148 -11.68 -3.29 -0.89
N LEU A 149 -12.52 -4.31 -1.12
CA LEU A 149 -12.17 -5.71 -0.92
C LEU A 149 -11.05 -6.16 -1.86
N ARG A 150 -11.15 -5.83 -3.15
CA ARG A 150 -10.12 -6.19 -4.14
C ARG A 150 -8.77 -5.59 -3.76
N LYS A 151 -8.75 -4.32 -3.33
CA LYS A 151 -7.54 -3.69 -2.80
C LYS A 151 -7.03 -4.40 -1.54
N SER A 152 -7.89 -4.60 -0.53
CA SER A 152 -7.55 -5.23 0.76
C SER A 152 -6.87 -6.58 0.56
N ILE A 153 -7.47 -7.45 -0.27
CA ILE A 153 -6.96 -8.80 -0.57
C ILE A 153 -5.57 -8.74 -1.21
N ASP A 154 -5.36 -7.87 -2.20
CA ASP A 154 -4.07 -7.75 -2.89
C ASP A 154 -2.96 -7.28 -1.93
N VAL A 155 -3.28 -6.29 -1.09
CA VAL A 155 -2.34 -5.73 -0.10
C VAL A 155 -2.00 -6.77 0.96
N ASP A 156 -3.01 -7.39 1.58
CA ASP A 156 -2.82 -8.39 2.62
C ASP A 156 -2.02 -9.59 2.12
N LYS A 157 -2.28 -10.07 0.90
CA LYS A 157 -1.51 -11.17 0.30
C LYS A 157 -0.05 -10.81 0.12
N ASN A 158 0.26 -9.58 -0.32
CA ASN A 158 1.64 -9.16 -0.46
C ASN A 158 2.33 -9.02 0.90
N ILE A 159 1.66 -8.43 1.90
CA ILE A 159 2.16 -8.34 3.27
C ILE A 159 2.41 -9.73 3.85
N LEU A 160 1.47 -10.68 3.67
CA LEU A 160 1.62 -12.06 4.10
C LEU A 160 2.84 -12.72 3.46
N ALA A 161 3.08 -12.49 2.17
CA ALA A 161 4.27 -12.99 1.48
C ALA A 161 5.57 -12.40 2.07
N VAL A 162 5.58 -11.09 2.36
CA VAL A 162 6.70 -10.42 3.04
C VAL A 162 6.96 -11.03 4.41
N LEU A 163 5.92 -11.19 5.24
CA LEU A 163 6.00 -11.78 6.57
C LEU A 163 6.56 -13.21 6.53
N LYS A 164 6.02 -14.07 5.66
CA LYS A 164 6.48 -15.46 5.51
C LYS A 164 7.95 -15.55 5.10
N ASN A 165 8.39 -14.64 4.24
CA ASN A 165 9.79 -14.55 3.83
C ASN A 165 10.69 -14.05 4.98
N SER A 166 10.27 -13.01 5.72
CA SER A 166 11.07 -12.43 6.80
C SER A 166 11.16 -13.28 8.06
N SER A 167 10.13 -14.08 8.35
CA SER A 167 10.08 -14.98 9.51
C SER A 167 10.91 -16.25 9.31
N GLY A 168 11.33 -16.54 8.07
CA GLY A 168 12.09 -17.74 7.74
C GLY A 168 11.26 -19.00 7.83
N MET A 169 9.95 -18.92 7.61
CA MET A 169 9.01 -20.05 7.67
C MET A 169 9.38 -21.19 6.70
N HIS A 170 10.13 -20.86 5.64
CA HIS A 170 10.66 -21.81 4.66
C HIS A 170 11.90 -22.58 5.15
N ILE A 171 12.48 -22.22 6.30
CA ILE A 171 13.69 -22.83 6.85
C ILE A 171 13.30 -24.01 7.74
N PRO A 172 13.70 -25.25 7.42
CA PRO A 172 13.38 -26.42 8.24
C PRO A 172 13.88 -26.28 9.68
N GLY A 173 13.02 -26.59 10.66
CA GLY A 173 13.36 -26.53 12.08
C GLY A 173 13.36 -25.12 12.71
N ARG A 174 13.05 -24.07 11.93
CA ARG A 174 12.82 -22.72 12.45
C ARG A 174 11.57 -22.69 13.33
N VAL A 175 11.72 -22.29 14.59
CA VAL A 175 10.58 -22.00 15.47
C VAL A 175 10.16 -20.55 15.25
N ILE A 176 8.89 -20.34 14.91
CA ILE A 176 8.28 -19.03 14.79
C ILE A 176 7.63 -18.72 16.15
N PRO A 177 7.79 -17.50 16.70
CA PRO A 177 7.09 -17.10 17.91
C PRO A 177 5.58 -17.33 17.80
N GLU A 178 4.95 -17.73 18.90
CA GLU A 178 3.51 -18.07 18.89
C GLU A 178 2.65 -16.87 18.50
N ASP A 179 2.96 -15.68 19.03
CA ASP A 179 2.25 -14.44 18.72
C ASP A 179 2.33 -14.06 17.23
N ASP A 180 3.51 -14.27 16.62
CA ASP A 180 3.71 -14.07 15.18
C ASP A 180 2.85 -15.04 14.36
N MET A 181 2.81 -16.32 14.76
CA MET A 181 1.99 -17.34 14.11
C MET A 181 0.50 -17.03 14.23
N GLN A 182 0.04 -16.61 15.41
CA GLN A 182 -1.36 -16.24 15.62
C GLN A 182 -1.75 -15.06 14.72
N SER A 183 -0.91 -14.03 14.65
CA SER A 183 -1.15 -12.84 13.83
C SER A 183 -1.10 -13.13 12.32
N ILE A 184 -0.20 -14.01 11.87
CA ILE A 184 -0.16 -14.50 10.49
C ILE A 184 -1.45 -15.27 10.16
N ASN A 185 -1.88 -16.18 11.03
CA ASN A 185 -3.12 -16.93 10.85
C ASN A 185 -4.34 -16.00 10.78
N LYS A 186 -4.39 -14.97 11.63
CA LYS A 186 -5.45 -13.95 11.61
C LYS A 186 -5.50 -13.21 10.27
N LEU A 187 -4.34 -12.84 9.71
CA LEU A 187 -4.27 -12.22 8.38
C LEU A 187 -4.74 -13.19 7.27
N GLU A 188 -4.36 -14.47 7.35
CA GLU A 188 -4.84 -15.50 6.41
C GLU A 188 -6.36 -15.70 6.49
N GLU A 189 -6.93 -15.69 7.68
CA GLU A 189 -8.37 -15.77 7.90
C GLU A 189 -9.10 -14.54 7.34
N LYS A 190 -8.56 -13.33 7.57
CA LYS A 190 -9.07 -12.09 6.97
C LYS A 190 -9.13 -12.18 5.45
N ILE A 191 -8.04 -12.60 4.80
CA ILE A 191 -7.98 -12.76 3.34
C ILE A 191 -9.07 -13.73 2.85
N LYS A 192 -9.25 -14.88 3.51
CA LYS A 192 -10.26 -15.87 3.13
C LYS A 192 -11.68 -15.29 3.23
N VAL A 193 -11.98 -14.55 4.29
CA VAL A 193 -13.28 -13.90 4.48
C VAL A 193 -13.53 -12.85 3.39
N ASP A 194 -12.54 -12.00 3.10
CA ASP A 194 -12.63 -10.97 2.07
C ASP A 194 -12.84 -11.60 0.67
N GLU A 195 -12.15 -12.70 0.36
CA GLU A 195 -12.31 -13.44 -0.90
C GLU A 195 -13.71 -14.04 -1.08
N ILE A 196 -14.27 -14.61 -0.01
CA ILE A 196 -15.64 -15.14 -0.02
C ILE A 196 -16.63 -14.00 -0.31
N ARG A 197 -16.46 -12.85 0.34
CA ARG A 197 -17.32 -11.68 0.13
C ARG A 197 -17.18 -11.13 -1.28
N LEU A 198 -15.96 -11.00 -1.79
CA LEU A 198 -15.69 -10.54 -3.15
C LEU A 198 -16.36 -11.46 -4.19
N LYS A 199 -16.30 -12.78 -3.98
CA LYS A 199 -16.98 -13.75 -4.85
C LYS A 199 -18.49 -13.55 -4.86
N ALA A 200 -19.11 -13.34 -3.69
CA ALA A 200 -20.55 -13.10 -3.60
C ALA A 200 -20.98 -11.81 -4.34
N ILE A 201 -20.17 -10.74 -4.28
CA ILE A 201 -20.42 -9.50 -5.02
C ILE A 201 -20.32 -9.75 -6.54
N ASN A 202 -19.29 -10.46 -7.00
CA ASN A 202 -19.13 -10.82 -8.41
C ASN A 202 -20.31 -11.65 -8.96
N GLU A 203 -20.85 -12.58 -8.16
CA GLU A 203 -22.03 -13.37 -8.53
C GLU A 203 -23.29 -12.51 -8.62
N ALA A 204 -23.43 -11.48 -7.77
CA ALA A 204 -24.53 -10.53 -7.83
C ALA A 204 -24.46 -9.66 -9.09
N PHE A 205 -23.27 -9.18 -9.45
CA PHE A 205 -23.06 -8.43 -10.69
C PHE A 205 -23.40 -9.26 -11.93
N SER A 206 -23.06 -10.56 -11.94
CA SER A 206 -23.32 -11.46 -13.07
C SER A 206 -24.80 -11.83 -13.26
N LYS A 207 -25.66 -11.63 -12.26
CA LYS A 207 -27.11 -11.92 -12.34
C LYS A 207 -27.95 -10.68 -12.67
N GLY A 208 -27.37 -9.49 -12.61
CA GLY A 208 -28.04 -8.20 -12.83
C GLY A 208 -27.80 -7.57 -14.21
N GLY A 209 -26.98 -8.20 -15.06
CA GLY A 209 -26.78 -7.83 -16.47
C GLY A 209 -27.39 -8.87 -17.40
#